data_AF-A0A537Y4V7-F1
#
_entry.id   AF-A0A537Y4V7-F1
#
_cell.length_a   1.000
_cell.length_b   1.000
_cell.length_c   1.000
_cell.angle_alpha   90.00
_cell.angle_beta   90.00
_cell.angle_gamma   90.00
#
_symmetry.space_group_name_H-M   'P 1'
#
loop_
_entity.id
_entity.type
_entity.pdbx_description
1 polymer ?
#
loop_
_entity_poly.entity_id
_entity_poly.type
_entity_poly.pdbx_seq_one_letter_code
_entity_poly.pdbx_strand_id
1 'polypeptide(L)'
;AVDPTSPFTGGALLGDRLRMQEHATDPGVFIRSMATRGHLGGLAWAVPHALRVLDAAGADVIVLETVGVGQAEVEVAHAADTTIVVLAPGMGDSVQANKAGILEIADIFVVNKADKPGAGETARDIEQMLHLGVATDWTPPVIQTTAESGAGVDELWAAIERHRKHLESSGELRARRERRVAREISEIALADLRLRMGEPGGGSDLDELARGVLEGKLDPYEAAARLEKR
;
A
#
# COMPACT_ATOMS: atom_id res chain seq x y z
N ALA A 1 -0.48 11.42 -1.42
CA ALA A 1 -0.82 10.22 -0.63
C ALA A 1 -2.07 9.53 -1.16
N VAL A 2 -2.40 8.35 -0.65
CA VAL A 2 -3.65 7.64 -0.93
C VAL A 2 -4.61 7.85 0.24
N ASP A 3 -5.64 8.67 0.02
CA ASP A 3 -6.63 9.05 1.02
C ASP A 3 -7.88 8.16 1.00
N PRO A 4 -8.49 7.88 2.16
CA PRO A 4 -9.87 7.43 2.21
C PRO A 4 -10.79 8.38 1.43
N THR A 5 -11.76 7.81 0.73
CA THR A 5 -12.68 8.58 -0.11
C THR A 5 -13.64 9.40 0.76
N SER A 6 -13.79 10.70 0.50
CA SER A 6 -14.84 11.52 1.14
C SER A 6 -16.24 10.99 0.79
N PRO A 7 -17.09 10.65 1.78
CA PRO A 7 -18.43 10.14 1.51
C PRO A 7 -19.37 11.17 0.86
N PHE A 8 -19.01 12.47 0.88
CA PHE A 8 -19.84 13.54 0.33
C PHE A 8 -19.36 14.05 -1.03
N THR A 9 -18.06 13.96 -1.33
CA THR A 9 -17.48 14.56 -2.56
C THR A 9 -16.78 13.56 -3.46
N GLY A 10 -16.56 12.31 -3.01
CA GLY A 10 -15.88 11.27 -3.79
C GLY A 10 -14.40 11.55 -4.10
N GLY A 11 -13.85 12.68 -3.63
CA GLY A 11 -12.47 13.09 -3.80
C GLY A 11 -11.61 12.86 -2.57
N ALA A 12 -10.29 12.97 -2.73
CA ALA A 12 -9.33 13.00 -1.62
C ALA A 12 -9.43 14.36 -0.90
N LEU A 13 -9.39 14.35 0.44
CA LEU A 13 -9.24 15.59 1.21
C LEU A 13 -7.87 16.19 0.87
N LEU A 14 -7.81 17.50 0.59
CA LEU A 14 -6.58 18.27 0.29
C LEU A 14 -5.56 18.33 1.45
N GLY A 15 -5.63 17.41 2.40
CA GLY A 15 -4.84 17.38 3.64
C GLY A 15 -3.34 17.38 3.39
N ASP A 16 -2.86 16.72 2.32
CA ASP A 16 -1.42 16.60 2.04
C ASP A 16 -0.75 17.96 1.77
N ARG A 17 -1.42 18.86 1.01
CA ARG A 17 -0.84 20.19 0.70
C ARG A 17 -0.80 21.13 1.90
N LEU A 18 -1.68 20.90 2.88
CA LEU A 18 -1.64 21.64 4.15
C LEU A 18 -0.57 21.11 5.10
N ARG A 19 -0.17 19.84 4.97
CA ARG A 19 0.87 19.19 5.80
C ARG A 19 2.28 19.39 5.25
N MET A 20 2.44 19.53 3.94
CA MET A 20 3.73 19.69 3.25
C MET A 20 3.89 21.08 2.62
N GLN A 21 3.58 22.15 3.37
CA GLN A 21 3.58 23.51 2.81
C GLN A 21 4.94 23.96 2.27
N GLU A 22 6.03 23.59 2.94
CA GLU A 22 7.39 23.99 2.53
C GLU A 22 7.77 23.46 1.14
N HIS A 23 7.27 22.28 0.76
CA HIS A 23 7.53 21.67 -0.54
C HIS A 23 6.38 21.85 -1.54
N ALA A 24 5.26 22.45 -1.16
CA ALA A 24 4.11 22.63 -2.04
C ALA A 24 4.42 23.53 -3.25
N THR A 25 5.45 24.38 -3.16
CA THR A 25 5.93 25.26 -4.22
C THR A 25 7.32 24.90 -4.72
N ASP A 26 7.89 23.78 -4.29
CA ASP A 26 9.20 23.34 -4.74
C ASP A 26 9.09 22.82 -6.18
N PRO A 27 9.79 23.41 -7.17
CA PRO A 27 9.69 23.01 -8.56
C PRO A 27 10.15 21.57 -8.81
N GLY A 28 10.96 20.99 -7.92
CA GLY A 28 11.40 19.59 -7.99
C GLY A 28 10.43 18.59 -7.35
N VAL A 29 9.36 19.06 -6.70
CA VAL A 29 8.46 18.21 -5.92
C VAL A 29 7.05 18.23 -6.50
N PHE A 30 6.56 17.04 -6.87
CA PHE A 30 5.18 16.86 -7.33
C PHE A 30 4.35 16.11 -6.28
N ILE A 31 3.28 16.73 -5.78
CA ILE A 31 2.40 16.16 -4.75
C ILE A 31 0.99 15.95 -5.30
N ARG A 32 0.49 14.73 -5.16
CA ARG A 32 -0.88 14.36 -5.53
C ARG A 32 -1.53 13.45 -4.49
N SER A 33 -2.75 13.81 -4.10
CA SER A 33 -3.63 12.99 -3.27
C SER A 33 -4.57 12.17 -4.17
N MET A 34 -4.82 10.91 -3.81
CA MET A 34 -5.60 9.98 -4.63
C MET A 34 -6.62 9.25 -3.75
N ALA A 35 -7.90 9.32 -4.11
CA ALA A 35 -8.96 8.58 -3.41
C ALA A 35 -9.11 7.16 -3.96
N THR A 36 -9.35 6.20 -3.07
CA THR A 36 -9.57 4.77 -3.41
C THR A 36 -10.80 4.53 -4.29
N ARG A 37 -11.82 5.39 -4.22
CA ARG A 37 -13.04 5.38 -5.04
C ARG A 37 -13.76 4.02 -5.09
N GLY A 38 -13.89 3.35 -3.94
CA GLY A 38 -14.62 2.09 -3.83
C GLY A 38 -13.93 0.89 -4.51
N HIS A 39 -12.64 1.03 -4.84
CA HIS A 39 -11.83 -0.10 -5.29
C HIS A 39 -11.83 -1.19 -4.20
N LEU A 40 -11.95 -2.46 -4.62
CA LEU A 40 -11.98 -3.61 -3.70
C LEU A 40 -10.66 -3.75 -2.91
N GLY A 41 -9.59 -3.15 -3.41
CA GLY A 41 -8.30 -3.06 -2.73
C GLY A 41 -8.10 -1.75 -1.95
N GLY A 42 -7.13 -1.76 -1.05
CA GLY A 42 -6.71 -0.61 -0.24
C GLY A 42 -5.95 0.48 -1.00
N LEU A 43 -5.48 0.23 -2.23
CA LEU A 43 -4.96 1.25 -3.14
C LEU A 43 -6.00 1.73 -4.15
N ALA A 44 -5.94 3.01 -4.52
CA ALA A 44 -6.72 3.53 -5.63
C ALA A 44 -6.28 2.90 -6.95
N TRP A 45 -7.25 2.49 -7.78
CA TRP A 45 -7.00 1.92 -9.13
C TRP A 45 -6.00 2.71 -9.98
N ALA A 46 -5.96 4.03 -9.81
CA ALA A 46 -5.11 4.90 -10.59
C ALA A 46 -3.63 4.92 -10.13
N VAL A 47 -3.29 4.34 -8.98
CA VAL A 47 -1.93 4.40 -8.41
C VAL A 47 -0.89 3.76 -9.33
N PRO A 48 -1.04 2.52 -9.82
CA PRO A 48 -0.06 1.93 -10.74
C PRO A 48 0.19 2.77 -11.99
N HIS A 49 -0.88 3.35 -12.55
CA HIS A 49 -0.77 4.27 -13.70
C HIS A 49 -0.03 5.55 -13.35
N ALA A 50 -0.31 6.16 -12.19
CA ALA A 50 0.39 7.36 -11.73
C ALA A 50 1.88 7.10 -11.52
N LEU A 51 2.24 5.96 -10.91
CA LEU A 51 3.63 5.55 -10.72
C LEU A 51 4.37 5.45 -12.06
N ARG A 52 3.77 4.82 -13.09
CA ARG A 52 4.36 4.72 -14.44
C ARG A 52 4.54 6.08 -15.11
N VAL A 53 3.57 6.99 -14.96
CA VAL A 53 3.68 8.34 -15.52
C VAL A 53 4.81 9.11 -14.87
N LEU A 54 4.96 9.02 -13.54
CA LEU A 54 6.03 9.68 -12.81
C LEU A 54 7.41 9.09 -13.17
N ASP A 55 7.52 7.77 -13.26
CA ASP A 55 8.73 7.07 -13.71
C ASP A 55 9.12 7.49 -15.14
N ALA A 56 8.16 7.49 -16.07
CA ALA A 56 8.38 7.93 -17.45
C ALA A 56 8.67 9.43 -17.58
N ALA A 57 8.20 10.25 -16.64
CA ALA A 57 8.51 11.67 -16.57
C ALA A 57 9.91 11.95 -15.98
N GLY A 58 10.64 10.92 -15.54
CA GLY A 58 11.99 11.03 -15.01
C GLY A 58 12.05 11.41 -13.53
N ALA A 59 11.03 11.08 -12.74
CA ALA A 59 11.11 11.24 -11.28
C ALA A 59 12.13 10.26 -10.69
N ASP A 60 13.20 10.77 -10.05
CA ASP A 60 14.25 9.93 -9.45
C ASP A 60 13.74 9.14 -8.23
N VAL A 61 12.81 9.73 -7.47
CA VAL A 61 12.24 9.17 -6.24
C VAL A 61 10.74 9.36 -6.26
N ILE A 62 10.00 8.27 -6.03
CA ILE A 62 8.55 8.30 -5.91
C ILE A 62 8.18 7.80 -4.51
N VAL A 63 7.59 8.67 -3.70
CA VAL A 63 7.09 8.32 -2.36
C VAL A 63 5.60 8.04 -2.44
N LEU A 64 5.21 6.82 -2.08
CA LEU A 64 3.81 6.41 -1.96
C LEU A 64 3.46 6.27 -0.48
N GLU A 65 2.58 7.13 0.00
CA GLU A 65 2.10 7.13 1.39
C GLU A 65 0.65 6.66 1.47
N THR A 66 0.34 5.78 2.43
CA THR A 66 -1.01 5.46 2.86
C THR A 66 -1.52 6.49 3.86
N VAL A 67 -2.76 6.93 3.70
CA VAL A 67 -3.44 7.68 4.76
C VAL A 67 -4.23 6.67 5.58
N GLY A 68 -3.86 6.55 6.86
CA GLY A 68 -4.13 5.37 7.71
C GLY A 68 -5.58 4.93 7.88
N VAL A 69 -5.67 3.73 8.49
CA VAL A 69 -6.78 2.78 8.74
C VAL A 69 -7.30 2.00 7.53
N GLY A 70 -6.86 0.75 7.38
CA GLY A 70 -7.44 -0.22 6.44
C GLY A 70 -6.67 -1.53 6.34
N GLN A 71 -6.87 -2.26 5.22
CA GLN A 71 -5.95 -3.29 4.73
C GLN A 71 -5.02 -2.74 3.63
N ALA A 72 -4.88 -1.40 3.56
CA ALA A 72 -4.11 -0.74 2.51
C ALA A 72 -2.60 -0.94 2.67
N GLU A 73 -2.15 -1.19 3.89
CA GLU A 73 -0.74 -1.35 4.26
C GLU A 73 -0.08 -2.49 3.47
N VAL A 74 -0.77 -3.63 3.33
CA VAL A 74 -0.27 -4.80 2.57
C VAL A 74 -0.20 -4.49 1.08
N GLU A 75 -1.18 -3.75 0.54
CA GLU A 75 -1.18 -3.41 -0.89
C GLU A 75 -0.12 -2.40 -1.27
N VAL A 76 0.17 -1.44 -0.40
CA VAL A 76 1.24 -0.46 -0.58
C VAL A 76 2.60 -1.12 -0.56
N ALA A 77 2.79 -2.09 0.33
CA ALA A 77 4.02 -2.88 0.35
C ALA A 77 4.29 -3.58 -0.99
N HIS A 78 3.24 -4.09 -1.64
CA HIS A 78 3.35 -4.70 -2.96
C HIS A 78 3.53 -3.69 -4.12
N ALA A 79 3.26 -2.40 -3.89
CA ALA A 79 3.38 -1.34 -4.89
C ALA A 79 4.75 -0.62 -4.87
N ALA A 80 5.50 -0.73 -3.77
CA ALA A 80 6.81 -0.09 -3.59
C ALA A 80 7.97 -1.07 -3.75
N ASP A 81 9.16 -0.54 -4.07
CA ASP A 81 10.40 -1.35 -4.09
C ASP A 81 10.95 -1.53 -2.66
N THR A 82 10.88 -0.46 -1.86
CA THR A 82 11.23 -0.42 -0.42
C THR A 82 10.01 0.07 0.36
N THR A 83 9.60 -0.67 1.37
CA THR A 83 8.49 -0.32 2.26
C THR A 83 9.02 0.12 3.62
N ILE A 84 8.59 1.30 4.07
CA ILE A 84 9.01 1.90 5.34
C ILE A 84 7.80 1.96 6.27
N VAL A 85 7.91 1.36 7.45
CA VAL A 85 6.88 1.46 8.49
C VAL A 85 7.32 2.49 9.53
N VAL A 86 6.54 3.56 9.66
CA VAL A 86 6.80 4.63 10.62
C VAL A 86 5.91 4.47 11.85
N LEU A 87 6.52 4.42 13.02
CA LEU A 87 5.90 4.23 14.33
C LEU A 87 6.24 5.42 15.24
N ALA A 88 5.38 5.67 16.22
CA ALA A 88 5.65 6.61 17.30
C ALA A 88 6.05 5.86 18.59
N PRO A 89 6.68 6.52 19.57
CA PRO A 89 7.04 5.90 20.83
C PRO A 89 5.81 5.40 21.59
N GLY A 90 5.93 4.25 22.22
CA GLY A 90 4.82 3.60 22.94
C GLY A 90 3.86 2.79 22.06
N MET A 91 4.15 2.67 20.75
CA MET A 91 3.36 1.83 19.83
C MET A 91 3.79 0.35 19.80
N GLY A 92 4.72 -0.07 20.68
CA GLY A 92 5.22 -1.46 20.74
C GLY A 92 4.08 -2.49 20.85
N ASP A 93 3.08 -2.23 21.70
CA ASP A 93 1.90 -3.08 21.86
C ASP A 93 1.06 -3.18 20.58
N SER A 94 0.99 -2.10 19.79
CA SER A 94 0.26 -2.08 18.52
C SER A 94 0.97 -2.89 17.44
N VAL A 95 2.31 -2.92 17.46
CA VAL A 95 3.12 -3.80 16.59
C VAL A 95 2.95 -5.26 17.00
N GLN A 96 2.92 -5.55 18.31
CA GLN A 96 2.63 -6.89 18.82
C GLN A 96 1.21 -7.36 18.47
N ALA A 97 0.21 -6.48 18.49
CA ALA A 97 -1.15 -6.83 18.12
C ALA A 97 -1.30 -7.13 16.61
N ASN A 98 -0.55 -6.43 15.76
CA ASN A 98 -0.58 -6.57 14.29
C ASN A 98 0.60 -7.38 13.72
N LYS A 99 1.16 -8.27 14.55
CA LYS A 99 2.46 -8.96 14.35
C LYS A 99 2.63 -9.65 12.99
N ALA A 100 1.57 -10.19 12.40
CA ALA A 100 1.64 -10.84 11.09
C ALA A 100 1.54 -9.83 9.92
N GLY A 101 0.80 -8.72 10.06
CA GLY A 101 0.58 -7.80 8.94
C GLY A 101 1.70 -6.79 8.74
N ILE A 102 2.18 -6.18 9.82
CA ILE A 102 3.09 -5.02 9.74
C ILE A 102 4.56 -5.46 9.69
N LEU A 103 4.92 -6.54 10.40
CA LEU A 103 6.31 -7.01 10.42
C LEU A 103 6.74 -7.66 9.11
N GLU A 104 5.81 -8.31 8.42
CA GLU A 104 6.09 -9.04 7.19
C GLU A 104 6.29 -8.11 5.97
N ILE A 105 5.75 -6.89 6.03
CA ILE A 105 5.77 -5.96 4.89
C ILE A 105 6.90 -4.94 4.96
N ALA A 106 7.53 -4.75 6.11
CA ALA A 106 8.50 -3.69 6.32
C ALA A 106 9.89 -4.11 5.85
N ASP A 107 10.49 -3.32 4.96
CA ASP A 107 11.91 -3.43 4.63
C ASP A 107 12.77 -2.57 5.57
N ILE A 108 12.18 -1.52 6.16
CA ILE A 108 12.80 -0.61 7.14
C ILE A 108 11.74 -0.18 8.16
N PHE A 109 12.12 -0.14 9.44
CA PHE A 109 11.31 0.46 10.50
C PHE A 109 11.86 1.84 10.88
N VAL A 110 10.95 2.76 11.15
CA VAL A 110 11.28 4.09 11.65
C VAL A 110 10.51 4.33 12.94
N VAL A 111 11.21 4.63 14.03
CA VAL A 111 10.61 5.17 15.26
C VAL A 111 10.79 6.68 15.25
N ASN A 112 9.77 7.39 14.73
CA ASN A 112 9.76 8.85 14.68
C ASN A 112 9.41 9.44 16.05
N LYS A 113 9.70 10.73 16.28
CA LYS A 113 9.62 11.42 17.57
C LYS A 113 10.58 10.85 18.61
N ALA A 114 11.81 10.57 18.18
CA ALA A 114 12.87 10.01 19.02
C ALA A 114 13.26 10.90 20.22
N ASP A 115 12.92 12.19 20.17
CA ASP A 115 13.02 13.14 21.27
C ASP A 115 12.04 12.89 22.43
N LYS A 116 11.05 12.00 22.26
CA LYS A 116 10.07 11.67 23.29
C LYS A 116 10.47 10.43 24.09
N PRO A 117 10.06 10.34 25.38
CA PRO A 117 10.26 9.14 26.18
C PRO A 117 9.68 7.88 25.52
N GLY A 118 10.33 6.74 25.75
CA GLY A 118 9.89 5.44 25.22
C GLY A 118 10.37 5.12 23.80
N ALA A 119 10.99 6.07 23.07
CA ALA A 119 11.41 5.83 21.69
C ALA A 119 12.44 4.69 21.58
N GLY A 120 13.45 4.68 22.45
CA GLY A 120 14.46 3.64 22.48
C GLY A 120 13.94 2.28 22.96
N GLU A 121 12.89 2.25 23.79
CA GLU A 121 12.22 1.01 24.19
C GLU A 121 11.46 0.41 23.01
N THR A 122 10.64 1.22 22.33
CA THR A 122 9.93 0.80 21.11
C THR A 122 10.90 0.30 20.03
N ALA A 123 12.05 0.96 19.84
CA ALA A 123 13.05 0.49 18.88
C ALA A 123 13.59 -0.92 19.25
N ARG A 124 13.98 -1.11 20.52
CA ARG A 124 14.46 -2.42 21.01
C ARG A 124 13.40 -3.51 20.92
N ASP A 125 12.14 -3.18 21.20
CA ASP A 125 11.04 -4.15 21.10
C ASP A 125 10.89 -4.65 19.66
N ILE A 126 10.95 -3.74 18.68
CA ILE A 126 10.90 -4.10 17.25
C ILE A 126 12.10 -4.98 16.88
N GLU A 127 13.32 -4.60 17.27
CA GLU A 127 14.52 -5.38 17.00
C GLU A 127 14.40 -6.81 17.56
N GLN A 128 13.94 -6.94 18.80
CA GLN A 128 13.71 -8.26 19.41
C GLN A 128 12.66 -9.08 18.65
N MET A 129 11.56 -8.44 18.21
CA MET A 129 10.54 -9.11 17.41
C MET A 129 11.09 -9.60 16.07
N LEU A 130 11.94 -8.82 15.41
CA LEU A 130 12.60 -9.21 14.16
C LEU A 130 13.56 -10.39 14.37
N HIS A 131 14.30 -10.42 15.48
CA HIS A 131 15.18 -11.53 15.83
C HIS A 131 14.42 -12.84 16.12
N LEU A 132 13.16 -12.77 16.56
CA LEU A 132 12.30 -13.93 16.79
C LEU A 132 11.56 -14.39 15.51
N GLY A 133 11.62 -13.60 14.44
CA GLY A 133 11.02 -13.91 13.15
C GLY A 133 11.79 -14.97 12.36
N VAL A 134 11.25 -15.33 11.20
CA VAL A 134 11.97 -16.20 10.25
C VAL A 134 13.16 -15.44 9.69
N ALA A 135 14.34 -16.05 9.72
CA ALA A 135 15.54 -15.46 9.14
C ALA A 135 15.39 -15.29 7.62
N THR A 136 15.58 -14.06 7.16
CA THR A 136 15.57 -13.64 5.75
C THR A 136 16.96 -13.13 5.35
N ASP A 137 17.23 -13.06 4.06
CA ASP A 137 18.49 -12.50 3.53
C ASP A 137 18.65 -10.99 3.79
N TRP A 138 17.55 -10.32 4.13
CA TRP A 138 17.51 -8.93 4.55
C TRP A 138 16.87 -8.81 5.94
N THR A 139 17.61 -8.30 6.91
CA THR A 139 17.06 -7.92 8.23
C THR A 139 16.69 -6.44 8.21
N PRO A 140 15.41 -6.08 8.38
CA PRO A 140 14.99 -4.68 8.38
C PRO A 140 15.69 -3.88 9.49
N PRO A 141 16.39 -2.77 9.16
CA PRO A 141 16.95 -1.91 10.18
C PRO A 141 15.83 -1.12 10.89
N VAL A 142 16.05 -0.81 12.17
CA VAL A 142 15.19 0.07 12.97
C VAL A 142 15.91 1.39 13.18
N ILE A 143 15.35 2.47 12.63
CA ILE A 143 15.99 3.80 12.61
C ILE A 143 15.16 4.77 13.44
N GLN A 144 15.81 5.54 14.28
CA GLN A 144 15.13 6.55 15.10
C GLN A 144 15.21 7.91 14.41
N THR A 145 14.09 8.62 14.32
CA THR A 145 14.04 9.95 13.69
C THR A 145 13.28 10.96 14.53
N THR A 146 13.57 12.24 14.32
CA THR A 146 12.72 13.34 14.76
C THR A 146 12.42 14.21 13.55
N ALA A 147 11.25 13.98 12.93
CA ALA A 147 10.86 14.66 11.70
C ALA A 147 10.86 16.20 11.81
N GLU A 148 10.51 16.76 12.98
CA GLU A 148 10.49 18.21 13.20
C GLU A 148 11.88 18.85 13.10
N SER A 149 12.94 18.15 13.53
CA SER A 149 14.31 18.65 13.47
C SER A 149 15.12 18.10 12.30
N GLY A 150 14.57 17.11 11.56
CA GLY A 150 15.28 16.36 10.53
C GLY A 150 16.29 15.34 11.06
N ALA A 151 16.41 15.17 12.38
CA ALA A 151 17.36 14.21 12.96
C ALA A 151 17.05 12.77 12.51
N GLY A 152 18.08 12.04 12.09
CA GLY A 152 17.98 10.65 11.63
C GLY A 152 17.53 10.47 10.17
N VAL A 153 17.18 11.55 9.45
CA VAL A 153 16.73 11.46 8.05
C VAL A 153 17.85 10.97 7.12
N ASP A 154 19.09 11.43 7.31
CA ASP A 154 20.24 10.98 6.53
C ASP A 154 20.53 9.47 6.74
N GLU A 155 20.35 8.99 7.97
CA GLU A 155 20.51 7.57 8.30
C GLU A 155 19.41 6.72 7.63
N LEU A 156 18.17 7.21 7.65
CA LEU A 156 17.06 6.61 6.93
C LEU A 156 17.33 6.54 5.43
N TRP A 157 17.80 7.62 4.82
CA TRP A 157 18.16 7.65 3.40
C TRP A 157 19.26 6.61 3.09
N ALA A 158 20.32 6.56 3.89
CA ALA A 158 21.38 5.58 3.72
C ALA A 158 20.86 4.13 3.83
N ALA A 159 19.85 3.88 4.66
CA ALA A 159 19.23 2.56 4.77
C ALA A 159 18.40 2.19 3.54
N ILE A 160 17.66 3.15 2.98
CA ILE A 160 16.93 2.98 1.72
C ILE A 160 17.91 2.61 0.59
N GLU A 161 19.04 3.30 0.50
CA GLU A 161 20.08 2.98 -0.49
C GLU A 161 20.70 1.60 -0.29
N ARG A 162 20.95 1.18 0.96
CA ARG A 162 21.44 -0.17 1.26
C ARG A 162 20.43 -1.23 0.83
N HIS A 163 19.15 -1.04 1.13
CA HIS A 163 18.11 -1.96 0.72
C HIS A 163 17.99 -2.03 -0.81
N ARG A 164 18.02 -0.87 -1.49
CA ARG A 164 18.00 -0.81 -2.95
C ARG A 164 19.14 -1.62 -3.58
N LYS A 165 20.36 -1.48 -3.06
CA LYS A 165 21.54 -2.25 -3.51
C LYS A 165 21.39 -3.75 -3.24
N HIS A 166 20.84 -4.13 -2.08
CA HIS A 166 20.55 -5.52 -1.76
C HIS A 166 19.55 -6.12 -2.77
N LEU A 167 18.45 -5.43 -3.09
CA LEU A 167 17.48 -5.90 -4.07
C LEU A 167 18.07 -6.05 -5.48
N GLU A 168 19.03 -5.20 -5.86
CA GLU A 168 19.73 -5.31 -7.15
C GLU A 168 20.65 -6.52 -7.19
N SER A 169 21.47 -6.70 -6.15
CA SER A 169 22.47 -7.76 -6.12
C SER A 169 21.86 -9.15 -5.92
N SER A 170 20.73 -9.25 -5.22
CA SER A 170 19.99 -10.51 -5.03
C SER A 170 19.07 -10.86 -6.21
N GLY A 171 18.78 -9.90 -7.10
CA GLY A 171 17.78 -10.05 -8.16
C GLY A 171 16.33 -9.89 -7.69
N GLU A 172 16.12 -9.70 -6.39
CA GLU A 172 14.79 -9.56 -5.77
C GLU A 172 14.05 -8.32 -6.27
N LEU A 173 14.76 -7.26 -6.69
CA LEU A 173 14.13 -6.09 -7.31
C LEU A 173 13.29 -6.48 -8.52
N ARG A 174 13.89 -7.26 -9.43
CA ARG A 174 13.24 -7.67 -10.66
C ARG A 174 12.07 -8.58 -10.34
N ALA A 175 12.26 -9.54 -9.44
CA ALA A 175 11.22 -10.46 -9.00
C ALA A 175 10.02 -9.73 -8.38
N ARG A 176 10.25 -8.73 -7.50
CA ARG A 176 9.21 -7.88 -6.91
C ARG A 176 8.42 -7.13 -8.00
N ARG A 177 9.12 -6.50 -8.95
CA ARG A 177 8.49 -5.75 -10.06
C ARG A 177 7.70 -6.67 -11.00
N GLU A 178 8.21 -7.86 -11.32
CA GLU A 178 7.49 -8.85 -12.12
C GLU A 178 6.19 -9.30 -11.42
N ARG A 179 6.24 -9.58 -10.11
CA ARG A 179 5.02 -9.89 -9.32
C ARG A 179 4.02 -8.74 -9.32
N ARG A 180 4.50 -7.49 -9.20
CA ARG A 180 3.64 -6.29 -9.27
C ARG A 180 2.92 -6.18 -10.61
N VAL A 181 3.64 -6.36 -11.71
CA VAL A 181 3.07 -6.32 -13.07
C VAL A 181 2.09 -7.48 -13.28
N ALA A 182 2.42 -8.69 -12.84
CA ALA A 182 1.52 -9.84 -12.95
C ALA A 182 0.20 -9.64 -12.20
N ARG A 183 0.27 -9.05 -11.00
CA ARG A 183 -0.91 -8.68 -10.22
C ARG A 183 -1.77 -7.65 -10.96
N GLU A 184 -1.15 -6.60 -11.48
CA GLU A 184 -1.85 -5.55 -12.23
C GLU A 184 -2.52 -6.10 -13.50
N ILE A 185 -1.85 -6.98 -14.26
CA ILE A 185 -2.45 -7.64 -15.43
C ILE A 185 -3.71 -8.43 -15.02
N SER A 186 -3.63 -9.18 -13.92
CA SER A 186 -4.74 -9.98 -13.42
C SER A 186 -5.91 -9.10 -12.98
N GLU A 187 -5.62 -7.99 -12.28
CA GLU A 187 -6.62 -7.01 -11.85
C GLU A 187 -7.32 -6.35 -13.05
N ILE A 188 -6.58 -5.98 -14.10
CA ILE A 188 -7.15 -5.44 -15.36
C ILE A 188 -8.05 -6.46 -16.04
N ALA A 189 -7.61 -7.72 -16.15
CA ALA A 189 -8.41 -8.77 -16.77
C ALA A 189 -9.71 -9.05 -15.99
N LEU A 190 -9.65 -9.08 -14.66
CA LEU A 190 -10.82 -9.26 -13.80
C LEU A 190 -11.79 -8.06 -13.88
N ALA A 191 -11.28 -6.85 -14.00
CA ALA A 191 -12.10 -5.65 -14.21
C ALA A 191 -12.83 -5.69 -15.55
N ASP A 192 -12.13 -6.08 -16.64
CA ASP A 192 -12.73 -6.23 -17.97
C ASP A 192 -13.81 -7.32 -17.99
N LEU A 193 -13.55 -8.46 -17.34
CA LEU A 193 -14.54 -9.54 -17.21
C LEU A 193 -15.79 -9.06 -16.47
N ARG A 194 -15.65 -8.31 -15.36
CA ARG A 194 -16.78 -7.71 -14.65
C ARG A 194 -17.60 -6.78 -15.52
N LEU A 195 -16.96 -5.94 -16.34
CA LEU A 195 -17.67 -5.05 -17.26
C LEU A 195 -18.47 -5.84 -18.31
N ARG A 196 -17.92 -6.96 -18.83
CA ARG A 196 -18.62 -7.82 -19.79
C ARG A 196 -19.82 -8.55 -19.16
N MET A 197 -19.73 -8.95 -17.89
CA MET A 197 -20.82 -9.61 -17.17
C MET A 197 -21.98 -8.65 -16.83
N GLY A 198 -21.77 -7.33 -16.90
CA GLY A 198 -22.76 -6.30 -16.55
C GLY A 198 -22.81 -5.97 -15.05
N GLU A 199 -23.35 -4.80 -14.70
CA GLU A 199 -23.54 -4.41 -13.29
C GLU A 199 -24.75 -5.10 -12.66
N PRO A 200 -24.68 -5.47 -11.36
CA PRO A 200 -25.85 -5.93 -10.62
C PRO A 200 -26.98 -4.89 -10.65
N GLY A 201 -28.14 -5.28 -11.19
CA GLY A 201 -29.30 -4.39 -11.36
C GLY A 201 -29.37 -3.63 -12.68
N GLY A 202 -28.40 -3.81 -13.59
CA GLY A 202 -28.38 -3.17 -14.92
C GLY A 202 -28.92 -4.03 -16.07
N GLY A 203 -29.20 -5.32 -15.85
CA GLY A 203 -29.65 -6.26 -16.88
C GLY A 203 -30.60 -7.33 -16.34
N SER A 204 -31.64 -7.64 -17.12
CA SER A 204 -32.72 -8.58 -16.73
C SER A 204 -32.21 -9.98 -16.36
N ASP A 205 -31.06 -10.38 -16.90
CA ASP A 205 -30.56 -11.76 -16.78
C ASP A 205 -29.94 -12.08 -15.42
N LEU A 206 -29.20 -11.16 -14.79
CA LEU A 206 -28.63 -11.42 -13.46
C LEU A 206 -29.76 -11.53 -12.42
N ASP A 207 -30.78 -10.69 -12.54
CA ASP A 207 -31.96 -10.72 -11.67
C ASP A 207 -32.79 -12.00 -11.86
N GLU A 208 -32.82 -12.54 -13.08
CA GLU A 208 -33.45 -13.84 -13.37
C GLU A 208 -32.65 -15.02 -12.81
N LEU A 209 -31.33 -15.01 -12.98
CA LEU A 209 -30.44 -16.02 -12.39
C LEU A 209 -30.51 -16.00 -10.86
N ALA A 210 -30.50 -14.80 -10.25
CA ALA A 210 -30.64 -14.63 -8.81
C ALA A 210 -31.99 -15.15 -8.30
N ARG A 211 -33.10 -14.87 -9.00
CA ARG A 211 -34.42 -15.44 -8.69
C ARG A 211 -34.41 -16.97 -8.81
N GLY A 212 -33.79 -17.52 -9.84
CA GLY A 212 -33.64 -18.97 -10.01
C GLY A 212 -32.92 -19.63 -8.84
N VAL A 213 -31.88 -18.99 -8.30
CA VAL A 213 -31.16 -19.47 -7.11
C VAL A 213 -32.03 -19.38 -5.85
N LEU A 214 -32.70 -18.25 -5.63
CA LEU A 214 -33.58 -18.04 -4.47
C LEU A 214 -34.77 -19.01 -4.45
N GLU A 215 -35.29 -19.36 -5.62
CA GLU A 215 -36.38 -20.34 -5.78
C GLU A 215 -35.89 -21.79 -5.76
N GLY A 216 -34.59 -22.03 -5.61
CA GLY A 216 -33.98 -23.37 -5.56
C GLY A 216 -33.99 -24.10 -6.91
N LYS A 217 -34.18 -23.38 -8.03
CA LYS A 217 -34.19 -23.92 -9.41
C LYS A 217 -32.78 -24.04 -10.00
N LEU A 218 -31.82 -23.31 -9.44
CA LEU A 218 -30.40 -23.29 -9.81
C LEU A 218 -29.57 -23.21 -8.53
N ASP A 219 -28.35 -23.75 -8.56
CA ASP A 219 -27.35 -23.40 -7.55
C ASP A 219 -26.50 -22.19 -8.02
N PRO A 220 -25.78 -21.51 -7.09
CA PRO A 220 -24.95 -20.36 -7.45
C PRO A 220 -23.86 -20.63 -8.50
N TYR A 221 -23.27 -21.84 -8.54
CA TYR A 221 -22.24 -22.20 -9.52
C TYR A 221 -22.85 -22.40 -10.91
N GLU A 222 -24.02 -23.06 -10.99
CA GLU A 222 -24.76 -23.18 -12.25
C GLU A 222 -25.20 -21.82 -12.78
N ALA A 223 -25.67 -20.92 -11.91
CA ALA A 223 -26.03 -19.56 -12.26
C ALA A 223 -24.82 -18.77 -12.79
N ALA A 224 -23.68 -18.84 -12.11
CA ALA A 224 -22.43 -18.18 -12.54
C ALA A 224 -21.94 -18.71 -13.90
N ALA A 225 -21.93 -20.03 -14.11
CA ALA A 225 -21.53 -20.63 -15.38
C ALA A 225 -22.43 -20.23 -16.57
N ARG A 226 -23.71 -19.92 -16.31
CA ARG A 226 -24.62 -19.37 -17.33
C ARG A 226 -24.35 -17.90 -17.62
N LEU A 227 -23.92 -17.14 -16.62
CA LEU A 227 -23.52 -15.74 -16.77
C LEU A 227 -22.22 -15.62 -17.60
N GLU A 228 -21.26 -16.51 -17.40
CA GLU A 228 -19.95 -16.51 -18.09
C GLU A 228 -20.00 -16.92 -19.58
N LYS A 229 -21.03 -17.68 -20.00
CA LYS A 229 -21.13 -18.25 -21.37
C LYS A 229 -21.72 -17.28 -22.42
N ARG A 230 -21.89 -16.01 -22.09
CA ARG A 230 -22.36 -14.95 -23.00
C ARG A 230 -21.20 -14.09 -23.46
#